data_AF-A0A8S9FSJ5-F1
#
_entry.id   AF-A0A8S9FSJ5-F1
#
_cell.length_a   1.000
_cell.length_b   1.000
_cell.length_c   1.000
_cell.angle_alpha   90.00
_cell.angle_beta   90.00
_cell.angle_gamma   90.00
#
_symmetry.space_group_name_H-M   'P 1'
#
loop_
_entity.id
_entity.type
_entity.pdbx_description
1 polymer ?
#
loop_
_entity_poly.entity_id
_entity_poly.type
_entity_poly.pdbx_seq_one_letter_code
_entity_poly.pdbx_strand_id
1 'polypeptide(L)'
;MKALAERRGVYYFYNVLSIPRRLNMPSQLLKSCYAEGNPSTLYIKGVQFYFTFGLQEEGLSLMKRATDAGYERAVYTHAITQAIFLCDEQYFHGIPREWVQSIGKLVRSVK
;
A
#
# COMPACT_ATOMS: atom_id res chain seq x y z
N MET A 1 17.21 22.28 -13.70
CA MET A 1 17.00 21.05 -12.91
C MET A 1 15.94 21.23 -11.81
N LYS A 2 16.09 22.17 -10.87
CA LYS A 2 15.14 22.38 -9.76
C LYS A 2 13.69 22.66 -10.21
N ALA A 3 13.49 23.57 -11.17
CA ALA A 3 12.17 23.90 -11.71
C ALA A 3 11.45 22.74 -12.43
N LEU A 4 12.20 21.75 -12.93
CA LEU A 4 11.62 20.54 -13.54
C LEU A 4 11.12 19.58 -12.46
N ALA A 5 11.87 19.41 -11.37
CA ALA A 5 11.51 18.56 -10.24
C ALA A 5 10.29 19.09 -9.46
N GLU A 6 10.00 20.39 -9.52
CA GLU A 6 8.87 21.03 -8.85
C GLU A 6 7.55 20.97 -9.66
N ARG A 7 7.57 20.44 -10.90
CA ARG A 7 6.34 20.25 -11.67
C ARG A 7 5.51 19.13 -11.04
N ARG A 8 4.23 19.42 -10.76
CA ARG A 8 3.24 18.50 -10.15
C ARG A 8 3.25 17.08 -10.77
N GLY A 9 3.38 16.99 -12.10
CA GLY A 9 3.43 15.70 -12.80
C GLY A 9 4.61 14.80 -12.41
N VAL A 10 5.76 15.36 -12.02
CA VAL A 10 6.94 14.56 -11.67
C VAL A 10 6.68 13.75 -10.40
N TYR A 11 6.02 14.34 -9.41
CA TYR A 11 5.62 13.66 -8.18
C TYR A 11 4.64 12.51 -8.42
N TYR A 12 3.75 12.62 -9.40
CA TYR A 12 2.81 11.55 -9.76
C TYR A 12 3.51 10.30 -10.31
N PHE A 13 4.59 10.45 -11.10
CA PHE A 13 5.27 9.32 -11.73
C PHE A 13 6.39 8.69 -10.89
N TYR A 14 6.79 9.28 -9.75
CA TYR A 14 7.81 8.69 -8.89
C TYR A 14 7.38 7.33 -8.34
N ASN A 15 8.19 6.29 -8.55
CA ASN A 15 8.01 5.04 -7.84
C ASN A 15 8.78 5.09 -6.51
N VAL A 16 8.10 5.37 -5.41
CA VAL A 16 8.73 5.49 -4.09
C VAL A 16 9.42 4.19 -3.67
N LEU A 17 8.92 3.03 -4.12
CA LEU A 17 9.51 1.74 -3.83
C LEU A 17 10.75 1.41 -4.66
N SER A 18 11.09 2.21 -5.68
CA SER A 18 12.35 2.04 -6.41
C SER A 18 13.53 2.78 -5.76
N ILE A 19 13.29 3.56 -4.70
CA ILE A 19 14.38 4.20 -3.96
C ILE A 19 15.05 3.16 -3.06
N PRO A 20 16.38 2.97 -3.18
CA PRO A 20 17.12 2.09 -2.30
C PRO A 20 16.84 2.40 -0.83
N ARG A 21 16.51 1.39 -0.02
CA ARG A 21 16.20 1.56 1.41
C ARG A 21 17.29 2.28 2.21
N ARG A 22 18.54 2.29 1.72
CA ARG A 22 19.69 2.98 2.31
C ARG A 22 19.66 4.50 2.10
N LEU A 23 18.90 4.98 1.11
CA LEU A 23 18.64 6.39 0.93
C LEU A 23 17.38 6.72 1.71
N ASN A 24 17.53 7.39 2.86
CA ASN A 24 16.37 7.92 3.57
C ASN A 24 15.63 8.87 2.64
N MET A 25 14.41 8.51 2.26
CA MET A 25 13.60 9.37 1.42
C MET A 25 13.19 10.61 2.22
N PRO A 26 13.39 11.83 1.69
CA PRO A 26 13.01 13.04 2.41
C PRO A 26 11.51 13.02 2.73
N SER A 27 11.15 13.33 3.98
CA SER A 27 9.75 13.34 4.43
C SER A 27 8.88 14.30 3.61
N GLN A 28 9.45 15.41 3.16
CA GLN A 28 8.77 16.38 2.31
C GLN A 28 8.43 15.81 0.93
N LEU A 29 9.31 14.98 0.36
CA LEU A 29 9.08 14.34 -0.94
C LEU A 29 7.89 13.37 -0.86
N LEU A 30 7.82 12.57 0.20
CA LEU A 30 6.67 11.67 0.44
C LEU A 30 5.35 12.43 0.60
N LYS A 31 5.38 13.56 1.32
CA LYS A 31 4.20 14.44 1.48
C LYS A 31 3.73 14.99 0.14
N SER A 32 4.65 15.49 -0.69
CA SER A 32 4.33 16.00 -2.02
C SER A 32 3.77 14.91 -2.93
N CYS A 33 4.42 13.74 -2.99
CA CYS A 33 3.92 12.60 -3.76
C CYS A 33 2.52 12.17 -3.32
N TYR A 34 2.27 12.11 -2.01
CA TYR A 34 0.94 11.76 -1.50
C TYR A 34 -0.12 12.82 -1.85
N ALA A 35 0.21 14.12 -1.72
CA ALA A 35 -0.70 15.21 -2.08
C ALA A 35 -1.08 15.21 -3.56
N GLU A 36 -0.17 14.81 -4.44
CA GLU A 36 -0.40 14.66 -5.89
C GLU A 36 -1.10 13.35 -6.26
N GLY A 37 -1.46 12.50 -5.29
CA GLY A 37 -2.12 11.22 -5.56
C GLY A 37 -1.23 10.19 -6.24
N ASN A 38 0.08 10.27 -6.02
CA ASN A 38 1.05 9.32 -6.56
C ASN A 38 0.64 7.86 -6.23
N PRO A 39 0.51 6.97 -7.22
CA PRO A 39 -0.01 5.63 -6.99
C PRO A 39 0.85 4.79 -6.02
N SER A 40 2.16 4.97 -6.02
CA SER A 40 3.07 4.23 -5.12
C SER A 40 2.96 4.69 -3.66
N THR A 41 2.76 5.98 -3.39
CA THR A 41 2.54 6.46 -2.01
C THR A 41 1.15 6.12 -1.50
N LEU A 42 0.13 6.18 -2.37
CA LEU A 42 -1.22 5.71 -2.03
C LEU A 42 -1.18 4.23 -1.64
N TYR A 43 -0.47 3.40 -2.41
CA TYR A 43 -0.28 1.99 -2.10
C TYR A 43 0.41 1.77 -0.74
N ILE A 44 1.58 2.38 -0.51
CA ILE A 44 2.33 2.20 0.74
C ILE A 44 1.49 2.63 1.96
N LYS A 45 0.83 3.78 1.85
CA LYS A 45 0.00 4.30 2.95
C LYS A 45 -1.24 3.43 3.16
N GLY A 46 -1.86 2.93 2.09
CA GLY A 46 -2.97 2.00 2.16
C GLY A 46 -2.61 0.69 2.87
N VAL A 47 -1.47 0.09 2.52
CA VAL A 47 -0.92 -1.09 3.20
C VAL A 47 -0.65 -0.80 4.68
N GLN A 48 -0.05 0.35 5.00
CA GLN A 48 0.21 0.72 6.39
C GLN A 48 -1.08 0.92 7.20
N PHE A 49 -2.06 1.62 6.62
CA PHE A 49 -3.35 1.86 7.27
C PHE A 49 -4.08 0.54 7.53
N TYR A 50 -4.11 -0.34 6.54
CA TYR A 50 -4.77 -1.63 6.65
C TYR A 50 -4.08 -2.58 7.63
N PHE A 51 -2.78 -2.87 7.42
CA PHE A 51 -2.08 -3.94 8.12
C PHE A 51 -1.38 -3.50 9.41
N THR A 52 -1.02 -2.22 9.54
CA THR A 52 -0.32 -1.69 10.73
C THR A 52 -1.27 -0.99 11.69
N PHE A 53 -2.15 -0.12 11.18
CA PHE A 53 -3.02 0.71 12.02
C PHE A 53 -4.44 0.17 12.20
N GLY A 54 -4.83 -0.87 11.46
CA GLY A 54 -6.17 -1.46 11.55
C GLY A 54 -7.28 -0.58 10.96
N LEU A 55 -6.93 0.46 10.21
CA LEU A 55 -7.85 1.33 9.47
C LEU A 55 -8.20 0.67 8.14
N GLN A 56 -9.07 -0.33 8.21
CA GLN A 56 -9.32 -1.24 7.10
C GLN A 56 -9.98 -0.54 5.90
N GLU A 57 -11.06 0.22 6.13
CA GLU A 57 -11.79 0.90 5.06
C GLU A 57 -10.92 1.97 4.37
N GLU A 58 -10.21 2.79 5.15
CA GLU A 58 -9.32 3.81 4.62
C GLU A 58 -8.13 3.18 3.89
N GLY A 59 -7.56 2.11 4.44
CA GLY A 59 -6.47 1.36 3.82
C GLY A 59 -6.87 0.78 2.47
N LEU A 60 -8.03 0.12 2.40
CA LEU A 60 -8.60 -0.41 1.17
C LEU A 60 -8.90 0.68 0.14
N SER A 61 -9.51 1.78 0.57
CA SER A 61 -9.81 2.93 -0.30
C SER A 61 -8.54 3.48 -0.96
N LEU A 62 -7.45 3.61 -0.21
CA LEU A 62 -6.16 4.05 -0.75
C LEU A 62 -5.55 3.03 -1.72
N MET A 63 -5.58 1.74 -1.39
CA MET A 63 -5.08 0.67 -2.28
C MET A 63 -5.91 0.57 -3.57
N LYS A 64 -7.23 0.76 -3.49
CA LYS A 64 -8.11 0.81 -4.65
C LYS A 64 -7.74 1.98 -5.57
N ARG A 65 -7.55 3.18 -5.03
CA ARG A 65 -7.13 4.35 -5.82
C ARG A 65 -5.78 4.14 -6.53
N ALA A 66 -4.83 3.47 -5.87
CA ALA A 66 -3.57 3.10 -6.50
C ALA A 66 -3.76 2.07 -7.63
N THR A 67 -4.69 1.12 -7.45
CA THR A 67 -5.08 0.12 -8.44
C THR A 67 -5.76 0.76 -9.65
N ASP A 68 -6.73 1.64 -9.42
CA ASP A 68 -7.44 2.39 -10.46
C ASP A 68 -6.47 3.26 -11.30
N ALA A 69 -5.37 3.72 -10.69
CA ALA A 69 -4.30 4.43 -11.37
C ALA A 69 -3.28 3.52 -12.09
N GLY A 70 -3.51 2.20 -12.11
CA GLY A 70 -2.68 1.22 -12.82
C GLY A 70 -1.39 0.82 -12.10
N TYR A 71 -1.26 1.06 -10.78
CA TYR A 71 -0.07 0.62 -10.05
C TYR A 71 -0.08 -0.89 -9.85
N GLU A 72 0.71 -1.60 -10.65
CA GLU A 72 0.77 -3.06 -10.69
C GLU A 72 0.86 -3.73 -9.30
N ARG A 73 1.69 -3.19 -8.41
CA ARG A 73 1.86 -3.71 -7.05
C ARG A 73 0.59 -3.59 -6.20
N ALA A 74 -0.20 -2.53 -6.41
CA ALA A 74 -1.47 -2.35 -5.73
C ALA A 74 -2.53 -3.33 -6.23
N VAL A 75 -2.54 -3.64 -7.54
CA VAL A 75 -3.52 -4.57 -8.15
C VAL A 75 -3.49 -5.91 -7.42
N TYR A 76 -2.31 -6.51 -7.28
CA TYR A 76 -2.13 -7.80 -6.62
C TYR A 76 -2.55 -7.76 -5.15
N THR A 77 -2.05 -6.77 -4.39
CA THR A 77 -2.32 -6.67 -2.95
C THR A 77 -3.78 -6.34 -2.66
N HIS A 78 -4.40 -5.46 -3.44
CA HIS A 78 -5.80 -5.12 -3.30
C HIS A 78 -6.68 -6.34 -3.59
N ALA A 79 -6.43 -7.06 -4.69
CA ALA A 79 -7.17 -8.27 -5.04
C ALA A 79 -7.06 -9.35 -3.95
N ILE A 80 -5.86 -9.61 -3.44
CA ILE A 80 -5.67 -10.59 -2.35
C ILE A 80 -6.31 -10.11 -1.06
N THR A 81 -6.21 -8.83 -0.73
CA THR A 81 -6.83 -8.28 0.50
C THR A 81 -8.35 -8.40 0.43
N GLN A 82 -8.95 -8.14 -0.74
CA GLN A 82 -10.38 -8.37 -0.95
C GLN A 82 -10.74 -9.86 -0.86
N ALA A 83 -9.98 -10.73 -1.52
CA ALA A 83 -10.25 -12.18 -1.52
C ALA A 83 -10.10 -12.81 -0.12
N ILE A 84 -9.11 -12.36 0.66
CA ILE A 84 -8.80 -12.88 2.00
C ILE A 84 -9.69 -12.24 3.07
N PHE A 85 -10.04 -10.96 2.98
CA PHE A 85 -10.69 -10.28 4.11
C PHE A 85 -12.12 -9.79 3.86
N LEU A 86 -12.57 -9.69 2.60
CA LEU A 86 -13.86 -9.10 2.23
C LEU A 86 -14.80 -10.01 1.44
N CYS A 87 -14.29 -11.05 0.77
CA CYS A 87 -15.13 -12.10 0.21
C CYS A 87 -15.49 -13.11 1.30
N ASP A 88 -16.78 -13.46 1.36
CA ASP A 88 -17.34 -14.45 2.28
C ASP A 88 -16.53 -15.74 2.33
N GLU A 89 -16.68 -16.44 3.45
CA GLU A 89 -15.92 -17.59 3.98
C GLU A 89 -15.63 -18.77 3.02
N GLN A 90 -16.11 -18.71 1.77
CA GLN A 90 -15.85 -19.70 0.72
C GLN A 90 -14.38 -19.80 0.31
N TYR A 91 -13.60 -18.72 0.34
CA TYR A 91 -12.18 -18.79 -0.07
C TYR A 91 -11.27 -19.38 1.02
N PHE A 92 -11.68 -19.29 2.28
CA PHE A 92 -11.04 -19.98 3.41
C PHE A 92 -11.74 -21.27 3.80
N HIS A 93 -12.67 -21.77 2.97
CA HIS A 93 -13.31 -23.04 3.24
C HIS A 93 -12.22 -24.13 3.24
N GLY A 94 -11.84 -24.60 4.43
CA GLY A 94 -10.74 -25.54 4.66
C GLY A 94 -9.43 -24.95 5.22
N ILE A 95 -9.31 -23.62 5.38
CA ILE A 95 -8.14 -22.99 6.02
C ILE A 95 -8.54 -22.49 7.42
N PRO A 96 -7.99 -23.07 8.51
CA PRO A 96 -8.33 -22.67 9.87
C PRO A 96 -8.01 -21.19 10.13
N ARG A 97 -9.00 -20.43 10.64
CA ARG A 97 -8.85 -18.98 10.96
C ARG A 97 -7.66 -18.70 11.88
N GLU A 98 -7.36 -19.63 12.78
CA GLU A 98 -6.22 -19.59 13.70
C GLU A 98 -4.86 -19.61 13.00
N TRP A 99 -4.73 -20.24 11.83
CA TRP A 99 -3.51 -20.20 11.02
C TRP A 99 -3.29 -18.81 10.40
N VAL A 100 -4.35 -18.20 9.86
CA VAL A 100 -4.29 -16.85 9.29
C VAL A 100 -3.92 -15.83 10.37
N GLN A 101 -4.51 -15.95 11.55
CA GLN A 101 -4.18 -15.11 12.71
C GLN A 101 -2.75 -15.33 13.20
N SER A 102 -2.26 -16.58 13.20
CA SER A 102 -0.87 -16.90 13.54
C SER A 102 0.13 -16.29 12.54
N ILE A 103 -0.12 -16.37 11.24
CA ILE A 103 0.72 -15.71 10.23
C ILE A 103 0.73 -14.19 10.46
N GLY A 104 -0.45 -13.60 10.69
CA GLY A 104 -0.54 -12.17 11.00
C GLY A 104 0.25 -11.79 12.27
N LYS A 105 0.22 -12.64 13.31
CA LYS A 105 1.02 -12.45 14.53
C LYS A 105 2.52 -12.62 14.26
N LEU A 106 2.91 -13.61 13.46
CA LEU A 106 4.30 -13.88 13.10
C LEU A 106 4.92 -12.71 12.33
N VAL A 107 4.21 -12.19 11.32
CA VAL A 107 4.64 -11.00 10.57
C VAL A 107 4.78 -9.78 11.47
N ARG A 108 3.91 -9.65 12.49
CA ARG A 108 4.00 -8.58 13.50
C ARG A 108 5.10 -8.80 14.54
N SER A 109 5.56 -10.03 14.74
CA SER A 109 6.61 -10.39 15.71
C SER A 109 8.01 -10.41 15.10
N VAL A 110 8.15 -10.37 13.77
CA VAL A 110 9.43 -10.09 13.11
C VAL A 110 9.72 -8.59 13.28
N LYS A 111 10.22 -8.24 14.46
CA LYS A 111 10.87 -6.98 14.79
C LYS A 111 12.34 -7.25 15.10
#